data_AF-A0A968CTI4-F1
#
_entry.id   AF-A0A968CTI4-F1
#
_cell.length_a   1.000
_cell.length_b   1.000
_cell.length_c   1.000
_cell.angle_alpha   90.00
_cell.angle_beta   90.00
_cell.angle_gamma   90.00
#
_symmetry.space_group_name_H-M   'P 1'
#
loop_
_entity.id
_entity.type
_entity.pdbx_description
1 polymer ?
#
loop_
_entity_poly.entity_id
_entity_poly.type
_entity_poly.pdbx_seq_one_letter_code
_entity_poly.pdbx_strand_id
1 'polypeptide(L)'
;MNSDKNKKISETQPIKNERSISALDNLLKKLREKGPSVISTMRKSDIKIIANWAYEVFNDYRTVLEDFPMKIKSIAELPCPKQDIKLAIKILLPTYLSKGSDDMVDLLKERYVRLSAFQEISIEDKETIIREFHEIEKENKTANRMLFPNYYKYIDLMVAEQNALVDDINIYIEDLPQIER
;
A
#
# COMPACT_ATOMS: atom_id res chain seq x y z
N MET A 1 7.97 -5.71 67.13
CA MET A 1 8.68 -4.88 66.13
C MET A 1 8.45 -5.50 64.76
N ASN A 2 7.93 -4.67 63.84
CA ASN A 2 7.89 -4.77 62.36
C ASN A 2 7.28 -6.05 61.76
N SER A 3 6.05 -6.04 61.23
CA SER A 3 5.64 -5.42 59.95
C SER A 3 6.46 -5.94 58.78
N ASP A 4 5.86 -6.75 57.91
CA ASP A 4 5.89 -6.43 56.47
C ASP A 4 4.78 -7.12 55.68
N LYS A 5 3.94 -6.25 55.12
CA LYS A 5 3.06 -6.51 53.98
C LYS A 5 3.93 -6.65 52.73
N ASN A 6 3.62 -7.61 51.86
CA ASN A 6 3.78 -7.48 50.40
C ASN A 6 3.29 -8.78 49.73
N LYS A 7 2.66 -8.78 48.57
CA LYS A 7 1.94 -7.77 47.80
C LYS A 7 1.24 -8.62 46.74
N LYS A 8 -0.09 -8.52 46.67
CA LYS A 8 -0.91 -9.14 45.64
C LYS A 8 -0.40 -8.64 44.28
N ILE A 9 0.22 -9.51 43.48
CA ILE A 9 0.54 -9.20 42.09
C ILE A 9 -0.80 -9.25 41.35
N SER A 10 -1.39 -8.08 41.17
CA SER A 10 -2.49 -7.89 40.25
C SER A 10 -1.95 -8.00 38.83
N GLU A 11 -2.29 -9.11 38.17
CA GLU A 11 -2.23 -9.27 36.73
C GLU A 11 -2.92 -8.07 36.07
N THR A 12 -2.13 -7.24 35.38
CA THR A 12 -2.66 -6.14 34.59
C THR A 12 -2.90 -6.67 33.19
N GLN A 13 -4.17 -6.93 32.86
CA GLN A 13 -4.59 -7.38 31.53
C GLN A 13 -4.33 -6.29 30.44
N PRO A 14 -4.01 -6.68 29.20
CA PRO A 14 -3.86 -5.76 28.07
C PRO A 14 -5.22 -5.47 27.40
N ILE A 15 -6.17 -4.87 28.12
CA ILE A 15 -7.56 -4.70 27.62
C ILE A 15 -7.68 -3.58 26.56
N LYS A 16 -6.67 -2.71 26.40
CA LYS A 16 -6.75 -1.57 25.48
C LYS A 16 -6.49 -1.90 24.00
N ASN A 17 -5.77 -2.98 23.69
CA ASN A 17 -5.33 -3.24 22.31
C ASN A 17 -6.41 -3.95 21.46
N GLU A 18 -7.13 -4.91 22.03
CA GLU A 18 -8.14 -5.70 21.32
C GLU A 18 -9.36 -4.87 20.88
N ARG A 19 -9.80 -3.90 21.71
CA ARG A 19 -10.90 -2.99 21.35
C ARG A 19 -10.53 -2.02 20.23
N SER A 20 -9.27 -1.63 20.15
CA SER A 20 -8.77 -0.74 19.10
C SER A 20 -8.65 -1.48 17.76
N ILE A 21 -8.16 -2.72 17.78
CA ILE A 21 -8.04 -3.58 16.59
C ILE A 21 -9.43 -3.90 16.03
N SER A 22 -10.36 -4.34 16.89
CA SER A 22 -11.75 -4.61 16.46
C SER A 22 -12.50 -3.36 15.96
N ALA A 23 -12.18 -2.17 16.47
CA ALA A 23 -12.74 -0.92 15.93
C ALA A 23 -12.18 -0.60 14.54
N LEU A 24 -10.87 -0.73 14.34
CA LEU A 24 -10.23 -0.53 13.03
C LEU A 24 -10.76 -1.52 12.00
N ASP A 25 -10.87 -2.81 12.33
CA ASP A 25 -11.35 -3.84 11.41
C ASP A 25 -12.77 -3.55 10.90
N ASN A 26 -13.66 -3.10 11.80
CA ASN A 26 -15.01 -2.71 11.44
C ASN A 26 -15.03 -1.48 10.51
N LEU A 27 -14.15 -0.52 10.74
CA LEU A 27 -14.01 0.66 9.88
C LEU A 27 -13.46 0.29 8.50
N LEU A 28 -12.42 -0.54 8.45
CA LEU A 28 -11.84 -1.02 7.20
C LEU A 28 -12.83 -1.87 6.41
N LYS A 29 -13.61 -2.73 7.08
CA LYS A 29 -14.71 -3.47 6.44
C LYS A 29 -15.71 -2.52 5.78
N LYS A 30 -16.15 -1.48 6.50
CA LYS A 30 -17.08 -0.48 5.95
C LYS A 30 -16.49 0.25 4.74
N LEU A 31 -15.19 0.57 4.76
CA LEU A 31 -14.50 1.21 3.64
C LEU A 31 -14.37 0.29 2.42
N ARG A 32 -14.09 -1.01 2.64
CA ARG A 32 -14.01 -1.99 1.55
C ARG A 32 -15.37 -2.22 0.89
N GLU A 33 -16.46 -2.19 1.67
CA GLU A 33 -17.82 -2.40 1.17
C GLU A 33 -18.41 -1.16 0.47
N LYS A 34 -18.13 0.04 1.00
CA LYS A 34 -18.78 1.29 0.55
C LYS A 34 -17.85 2.27 -0.16
N GLY A 35 -16.58 1.93 -0.27
CA GLY A 35 -15.54 2.79 -0.81
C GLY A 35 -15.07 3.90 0.16
N PRO A 36 -13.99 4.61 -0.18
CA PRO A 36 -13.43 5.69 0.66
C PRO A 36 -14.34 6.91 0.84
N SER A 37 -15.34 7.11 -0.04
CA SER A 37 -16.26 8.25 0.02
C SER A 37 -17.05 8.31 1.34
N VAL A 38 -17.27 7.17 1.99
CA VAL A 38 -17.99 7.08 3.27
C VAL A 38 -17.28 7.81 4.42
N ILE A 39 -15.99 8.14 4.28
CA ILE A 39 -15.21 8.90 5.28
C ILE A 39 -15.86 10.23 5.62
N SER A 40 -16.48 10.90 4.64
CA SER A 40 -17.22 12.16 4.83
C SER A 40 -18.35 12.06 5.86
N THR A 41 -18.87 10.86 6.08
CA THR A 41 -19.98 10.58 7.02
C THR A 41 -19.52 10.03 8.36
N MET A 42 -18.21 9.82 8.54
CA MET A 42 -17.65 9.21 9.75
C MET A 42 -17.42 10.24 10.86
N ARG A 43 -17.39 9.76 12.11
CA ARG A 43 -17.02 10.60 13.25
C ARG A 43 -15.54 10.97 13.16
N LYS A 44 -15.18 12.17 13.61
CA LYS A 44 -13.79 12.66 13.60
C LYS A 44 -12.79 11.69 14.27
N SER A 45 -13.20 11.00 15.34
CA SER A 45 -12.39 9.98 16.01
C SER A 45 -12.07 8.81 15.08
N ASP A 46 -13.06 8.34 14.33
CA ASP A 46 -12.95 7.20 13.43
C ASP A 46 -12.11 7.58 12.21
N ILE A 47 -12.30 8.79 11.68
CA ILE A 47 -11.46 9.38 10.62
C ILE A 47 -9.99 9.40 11.06
N LYS A 48 -9.70 9.82 12.30
CA LYS A 48 -8.33 9.85 12.82
C LYS A 48 -7.70 8.45 12.90
N ILE A 49 -8.46 7.44 13.32
CA ILE A 49 -7.99 6.05 13.39
C ILE A 49 -7.62 5.55 11.99
N ILE A 50 -8.51 5.75 11.02
CA ILE A 50 -8.32 5.30 9.63
C ILE A 50 -7.16 6.05 8.98
N ALA A 51 -7.05 7.36 9.19
CA ALA A 51 -5.96 8.15 8.65
C ALA A 51 -4.60 7.66 9.18
N ASN A 52 -4.49 7.43 10.49
CA ASN A 52 -3.26 6.91 11.09
C ASN A 52 -2.86 5.56 10.48
N TRP A 53 -3.82 4.62 10.36
CA TRP A 53 -3.58 3.34 9.70
C TRP A 53 -3.10 3.52 8.25
N ALA A 54 -3.74 4.40 7.49
CA ALA A 54 -3.36 4.65 6.10
C ALA A 54 -1.94 5.23 5.98
N TYR A 55 -1.55 6.12 6.90
CA TYR A 55 -0.19 6.65 7.00
C TYR A 55 0.84 5.56 7.29
N GLU A 56 0.55 4.66 8.24
CA GLU A 56 1.43 3.54 8.59
C GLU A 56 1.64 2.62 7.38
N VAL A 57 0.54 2.17 6.75
CA VAL A 57 0.60 1.34 5.53
C VAL A 57 1.39 2.01 4.40
N PHE A 58 1.16 3.31 4.18
CA PHE A 58 1.88 4.05 3.14
C PHE A 58 3.37 4.17 3.43
N ASN A 59 3.76 4.39 4.69
CA ASN A 59 5.17 4.50 5.09
C ASN A 59 5.91 3.16 4.98
N ASP A 60 5.27 2.06 5.38
CA ASP A 60 5.83 0.72 5.21
C ASP A 60 6.02 0.41 3.73
N TYR A 61 5.02 0.73 2.90
CA TYR A 61 5.12 0.55 1.45
C TYR A 61 6.21 1.41 0.81
N ARG A 62 6.35 2.67 1.25
CA ARG A 62 7.40 3.57 0.77
C ARG A 62 8.79 2.97 1.00
N THR A 63 9.01 2.37 2.16
CA THR A 63 10.29 1.71 2.51
C THR A 63 10.61 0.59 1.52
N VAL A 64 9.64 -0.27 1.20
CA VAL A 64 9.80 -1.36 0.22
C VAL A 64 10.14 -0.84 -1.20
N LEU A 65 9.66 0.34 -1.57
CA LEU A 65 9.96 0.92 -2.88
C LEU A 65 11.40 1.43 -3.02
N GLU A 66 12.03 1.82 -1.91
CA GLU A 66 13.38 2.40 -1.89
C GLU A 66 14.48 1.32 -1.98
N ASP A 67 14.17 0.08 -1.62
CA ASP A 67 15.18 -0.98 -1.41
C ASP A 67 15.62 -1.75 -2.68
N PHE A 68 14.94 -1.64 -3.82
CA PHE A 68 15.27 -2.47 -5.01
C PHE A 68 15.13 -1.78 -6.37
N PRO A 69 16.19 -1.84 -7.23
CA PRO A 69 16.20 -1.25 -8.57
C PRO A 69 15.50 -2.10 -9.64
N MET A 70 15.11 -3.35 -9.34
CA MET A 70 14.41 -4.21 -10.29
C MET A 70 13.04 -3.63 -10.66
N LYS A 71 12.72 -3.67 -11.96
CA LYS A 71 11.44 -3.16 -12.50
C LYS A 71 10.24 -4.03 -12.10
N ILE A 72 10.45 -5.33 -11.90
CA ILE A 72 9.43 -6.31 -11.54
C ILE A 72 9.77 -6.86 -10.16
N LYS A 73 8.78 -6.95 -9.29
CA LYS A 73 8.89 -7.37 -7.88
C LYS A 73 7.83 -8.42 -7.57
N SER A 74 8.03 -9.25 -6.55
CA SER A 74 7.00 -10.19 -6.11
C SER A 74 6.00 -9.50 -5.18
N ILE A 75 4.70 -9.81 -5.29
CA ILE A 75 3.70 -9.37 -4.30
C ILE A 75 4.03 -9.82 -2.87
N ALA A 76 4.81 -10.88 -2.69
CA ALA A 76 5.27 -11.35 -1.39
C ALA A 76 6.24 -10.37 -0.70
N GLU A 77 6.79 -9.40 -1.43
CA GLU A 77 7.67 -8.35 -0.91
C GLU A 77 6.90 -7.14 -0.38
N LEU A 78 5.57 -7.09 -0.58
CA LEU A 78 4.75 -6.02 -0.05
C LEU A 78 4.53 -6.16 1.46
N PRO A 79 4.42 -5.04 2.21
CA PRO A 79 4.19 -5.10 3.66
C PRO A 79 2.78 -5.58 4.01
N CYS A 80 1.84 -5.46 3.08
CA CYS A 80 0.47 -5.91 3.20
C CYS A 80 -0.14 -6.14 1.80
N PRO A 81 -1.35 -6.71 1.68
CA PRO A 81 -1.99 -6.94 0.39
C PRO A 81 -2.14 -5.66 -0.43
N LYS A 82 -1.95 -5.74 -1.76
CA LYS A 82 -2.09 -4.60 -2.69
C LYS A 82 -3.35 -3.77 -2.44
N GLN A 83 -4.48 -4.42 -2.19
CA GLN A 83 -5.76 -3.74 -2.00
C GLN A 83 -5.77 -2.84 -0.76
N ASP A 84 -5.05 -3.21 0.29
CA ASP A 84 -4.93 -2.39 1.50
C ASP A 84 -4.02 -1.18 1.25
N ILE A 85 -2.96 -1.34 0.47
CA ILE A 85 -2.11 -0.20 0.04
C ILE A 85 -2.90 0.76 -0.84
N LYS A 86 -3.67 0.23 -1.81
CA LYS A 86 -4.56 1.04 -2.66
C LYS A 86 -5.55 1.83 -1.81
N LEU A 87 -6.18 1.16 -0.85
CA LEU A 87 -7.13 1.79 0.05
C LEU A 87 -6.48 2.87 0.90
N ALA A 88 -5.30 2.60 1.48
CA ALA A 88 -4.55 3.57 2.27
C ALA A 88 -4.23 4.83 1.45
N ILE A 89 -3.74 4.69 0.22
CA ILE A 89 -3.46 5.84 -0.66
C ILE A 89 -4.75 6.61 -0.99
N LYS A 90 -5.84 5.92 -1.35
CA LYS A 90 -7.13 6.56 -1.63
C LYS A 90 -7.67 7.31 -0.40
N ILE A 91 -7.42 6.84 0.81
CA ILE A 91 -7.80 7.55 2.06
C ILE A 91 -6.98 8.84 2.25
N LEU A 92 -5.69 8.81 1.94
CA LEU A 92 -4.79 9.95 2.13
C LEU A 92 -5.02 11.05 1.08
N LEU A 93 -5.35 10.68 -0.17
CA LEU A 93 -5.49 11.61 -1.30
C LEU A 93 -6.41 12.82 -1.01
N PRO A 94 -7.67 12.65 -0.57
CA PRO A 94 -8.57 13.76 -0.28
C PRO A 94 -8.01 14.74 0.77
N THR A 95 -7.22 14.21 1.72
CA THR A 95 -6.60 15.02 2.78
C THR A 95 -5.52 15.94 2.21
N TYR A 96 -4.76 15.51 1.21
CA TYR A 96 -3.72 16.32 0.59
C TYR A 96 -4.26 17.25 -0.50
N LEU A 97 -5.30 16.81 -1.23
CA LEU A 97 -6.05 17.65 -2.16
C LEU A 97 -6.68 18.85 -1.44
N SER A 98 -7.36 18.63 -0.31
CA SER A 98 -7.96 19.72 0.48
C SER A 98 -6.94 20.68 1.10
N LYS A 99 -5.68 20.25 1.26
CA LYS A 99 -4.58 21.09 1.74
C LYS A 99 -3.86 21.85 0.61
N GLY A 100 -4.20 21.60 -0.66
CA GLY A 100 -3.47 22.16 -1.80
C GLY A 100 -2.02 21.68 -1.90
N SER A 101 -1.72 20.47 -1.41
CA SER A 101 -0.36 19.91 -1.40
C SER A 101 -0.13 19.08 -2.66
N ASP A 102 0.06 19.75 -3.79
CA ASP A 102 0.20 19.11 -5.11
C ASP A 102 1.36 18.09 -5.14
N ASP A 103 2.52 18.41 -4.53
CA ASP A 103 3.67 17.49 -4.43
C ASP A 103 3.29 16.15 -3.76
N MET A 104 2.49 16.20 -2.70
CA MET A 104 2.05 14.98 -2.00
C MET A 104 0.99 14.22 -2.79
N VAL A 105 0.13 14.93 -3.52
CA VAL A 105 -0.85 14.31 -4.41
C VAL A 105 -0.13 13.58 -5.54
N ASP A 106 0.84 14.21 -6.19
CA ASP A 106 1.63 13.60 -7.25
C ASP A 106 2.44 12.41 -6.74
N LEU A 107 3.05 12.53 -5.55
CA LEU A 107 3.72 11.40 -4.91
C LEU A 107 2.75 10.24 -4.66
N LEU A 108 1.56 10.49 -4.10
CA LEU A 108 0.58 9.45 -3.83
C LEU A 108 0.11 8.76 -5.12
N LYS A 109 -0.13 9.52 -6.20
CA LYS A 109 -0.48 8.98 -7.52
C LYS A 109 0.65 8.13 -8.11
N GLU A 110 1.87 8.64 -8.07
CA GLU A 110 3.06 7.92 -8.55
C GLU A 110 3.23 6.58 -7.83
N ARG A 111 3.12 6.61 -6.51
CA ARG A 111 3.25 5.43 -5.64
C ARG A 111 2.09 4.45 -5.85
N TYR A 112 0.87 4.94 -6.10
CA TYR A 112 -0.27 4.11 -6.46
C TYR A 112 0.01 3.31 -7.73
N VAL A 113 0.49 4.00 -8.77
CA VAL A 113 0.79 3.40 -10.07
C VAL A 113 1.97 2.42 -9.97
N ARG A 114 2.97 2.69 -9.13
CA ARG A 114 4.09 1.77 -8.87
C ARG A 114 3.68 0.42 -8.28
N LEU A 115 2.46 0.25 -7.78
CA LEU A 115 1.96 -1.07 -7.37
C LEU A 115 1.93 -2.06 -8.55
N SER A 116 1.89 -1.59 -9.80
CA SER A 116 1.97 -2.45 -10.98
C SER A 116 3.28 -3.21 -11.07
N ALA A 117 4.37 -2.75 -10.44
CA ALA A 117 5.64 -3.46 -10.44
C ALA A 117 5.56 -4.81 -9.70
N PHE A 118 4.62 -4.95 -8.75
CA PHE A 118 4.51 -6.13 -7.90
C PHE A 118 3.61 -7.18 -8.53
N GLN A 119 4.15 -8.30 -8.99
CA GLN A 119 3.39 -9.33 -9.68
C GLN A 119 3.30 -10.62 -8.86
N GLU A 120 2.30 -11.44 -9.16
CA GLU A 120 2.22 -12.81 -8.63
C GLU A 120 3.21 -13.68 -9.40
N ILE A 121 4.39 -13.84 -8.82
CA ILE A 121 5.53 -14.54 -9.42
C ILE A 121 5.75 -15.83 -8.63
N SER A 122 5.77 -16.97 -9.32
CA SER A 122 6.16 -18.24 -8.69
C SER A 122 7.63 -18.21 -8.27
N ILE A 123 8.04 -19.12 -7.39
CA ILE A 123 9.44 -19.20 -6.95
C ILE A 123 10.36 -19.49 -8.15
N GLU A 124 9.93 -20.39 -9.04
CA GLU A 124 10.68 -20.79 -10.25
C GLU A 124 10.82 -19.62 -11.24
N ASP A 125 9.74 -18.86 -11.45
CA ASP A 125 9.74 -17.70 -12.33
C ASP A 125 10.60 -16.57 -11.72
N LYS A 126 10.59 -16.40 -10.39
CA LYS A 126 11.40 -15.38 -9.69
C LYS A 126 12.89 -15.58 -9.88
N GLU A 127 13.40 -16.80 -9.70
CA GLU A 127 14.81 -17.12 -9.93
C GLU A 127 15.23 -16.88 -11.38
N THR A 128 14.33 -17.24 -12.32
CA THR A 128 14.57 -17.01 -13.75
C THR A 128 14.60 -15.53 -14.09
N ILE A 129 13.65 -14.74 -13.60
CA ILE A 129 13.60 -13.29 -13.82
C ILE A 129 14.85 -12.59 -13.29
N ILE A 130 15.35 -12.98 -12.11
CA ILE A 130 16.57 -12.40 -11.54
C ILE A 130 17.79 -12.70 -12.43
N ARG A 131 17.91 -13.95 -12.90
CA ARG A 131 18.99 -14.35 -13.83
C ARG A 131 18.90 -13.59 -15.15
N GLU A 132 17.72 -13.56 -15.78
CA GLU A 132 17.49 -12.84 -17.03
C GLU A 132 17.76 -11.34 -16.87
N PHE A 133 17.34 -10.72 -15.77
CA PHE A 133 17.62 -9.31 -15.45
C PHE A 133 19.12 -9.03 -15.42
N HIS A 134 19.92 -9.85 -14.73
CA HIS A 134 21.36 -9.68 -14.66
C HIS A 134 22.05 -9.87 -16.03
N GLU A 135 21.55 -10.77 -16.87
CA GLU A 135 22.05 -10.95 -18.24
C GLU A 135 21.76 -9.72 -19.10
N ILE A 136 20.54 -9.18 -19.00
CA ILE A 136 20.14 -7.95 -19.71
C ILE A 136 21.02 -6.76 -19.31
N GLU A 137 21.22 -6.55 -18.00
CA GLU A 137 22.09 -5.47 -17.49
C GLU A 137 23.54 -5.64 -17.95
N LYS A 138 24.06 -6.86 -17.93
CA LYS A 138 25.44 -7.14 -18.33
C LYS A 138 25.68 -6.94 -19.82
N GLU A 139 24.73 -7.34 -20.66
CA GLU A 139 24.91 -7.29 -22.10
C GLU A 139 24.65 -5.91 -22.71
N ASN A 140 24.04 -4.96 -21.97
CA ASN A 140 23.56 -3.66 -22.47
C ASN A 140 22.73 -3.78 -23.77
N LYS A 141 22.20 -4.97 -24.07
CA LYS A 141 21.41 -5.22 -25.27
C LYS A 141 19.99 -4.78 -25.00
N THR A 142 19.34 -4.26 -26.04
CA THR A 142 17.87 -4.30 -26.11
C THR A 142 17.48 -5.76 -26.01
N ALA A 143 17.01 -6.13 -24.82
CA ALA A 143 16.74 -7.51 -24.47
C ALA A 143 15.77 -8.10 -25.51
N ASN A 144 16.24 -9.11 -26.25
CA ASN A 144 15.39 -9.74 -27.23
C ASN A 144 14.31 -10.50 -26.47
N ARG A 145 13.04 -10.19 -26.74
CA ARG A 145 11.88 -10.81 -26.10
C ARG A 145 11.89 -12.34 -26.20
N MET A 146 12.48 -12.88 -27.26
CA MET A 146 12.65 -14.32 -27.45
C MET A 146 13.71 -14.94 -26.54
N LEU A 147 14.70 -14.15 -26.09
CA LEU A 147 15.78 -14.62 -25.21
C LEU A 147 15.39 -14.59 -23.73
N PHE A 148 14.47 -13.70 -23.34
CA PHE A 148 14.07 -13.48 -21.95
C PHE A 148 12.53 -13.54 -21.78
N PRO A 149 11.90 -14.66 -22.17
CA PRO A 149 10.45 -14.75 -22.28
C PRO A 149 9.75 -14.55 -20.92
N ASN A 150 10.35 -15.00 -19.82
CA ASN A 150 9.77 -14.87 -18.49
C ASN A 150 9.84 -13.43 -17.99
N TYR A 151 10.98 -12.76 -18.12
CA TYR A 151 11.11 -11.34 -17.80
C TYR A 151 10.06 -10.51 -18.55
N TYR A 152 9.91 -10.74 -19.85
CA TYR A 152 8.97 -9.97 -20.67
C TYR A 152 7.49 -10.31 -20.43
N LYS A 153 7.16 -11.56 -20.13
CA LYS A 153 5.81 -11.94 -19.66
C LYS A 153 5.38 -11.06 -18.49
N TYR A 154 6.25 -10.86 -17.50
CA TYR A 154 5.91 -10.05 -16.33
C TYR A 154 5.99 -8.53 -16.58
N ILE A 155 6.83 -8.07 -17.50
CA ILE A 155 6.79 -6.67 -17.96
C ILE A 155 5.44 -6.37 -18.59
N ASP A 156 4.90 -7.26 -19.43
CA ASP A 156 3.61 -7.06 -20.08
C ASP A 156 2.48 -6.98 -19.06
N LEU A 157 2.49 -7.87 -18.05
CA LEU A 157 1.52 -7.85 -16.95
C LEU A 157 1.61 -6.54 -16.15
N MET A 158 2.84 -6.11 -15.82
CA MET A 158 3.08 -4.83 -15.15
C MET A 158 2.55 -3.66 -15.96
N VAL A 159 2.82 -3.58 -17.27
CA VAL A 159 2.36 -2.47 -18.12
C VAL A 159 0.84 -2.46 -18.26
N ALA A 160 0.21 -3.63 -18.42
CA ALA A 160 -1.25 -3.74 -18.46
C ALA A 160 -1.89 -3.27 -17.14
N GLU A 161 -1.35 -3.71 -15.99
CA GLU A 161 -1.84 -3.27 -14.69
C GLU A 161 -1.57 -1.78 -14.46
N GLN A 162 -0.42 -1.25 -14.91
CA GLN A 162 -0.08 0.16 -14.77
C GLN A 162 -1.15 1.07 -15.39
N ASN A 163 -1.60 0.76 -16.60
CA ASN A 163 -2.67 1.50 -17.27
C ASN A 163 -3.97 1.45 -16.47
N ALA A 164 -4.36 0.27 -16.00
CA ALA A 164 -5.55 0.11 -15.17
C ALA A 164 -5.48 0.90 -13.85
N LEU A 165 -4.29 1.02 -13.24
CA LEU A 165 -4.08 1.79 -12.01
C LEU A 165 -4.11 3.31 -12.26
N VAL A 166 -3.60 3.77 -13.41
CA VAL A 166 -3.69 5.17 -13.82
C VAL A 166 -5.15 5.56 -13.99
N ASP A 167 -5.93 4.74 -14.70
CA ASP A 167 -7.36 5.00 -14.90
C ASP A 167 -8.12 4.98 -13.56
N ASP A 168 -7.91 3.95 -12.74
CA ASP A 168 -8.59 3.80 -11.44
C ASP A 168 -8.31 4.98 -10.48
N ILE A 169 -7.08 5.49 -10.43
CA ILE A 169 -6.76 6.61 -9.53
C ILE A 169 -7.29 7.95 -10.06
N ASN A 170 -7.30 8.14 -11.38
CA ASN A 170 -7.84 9.35 -11.98
C ASN A 170 -9.37 9.40 -11.83
N ILE A 171 -10.07 8.31 -12.13
CA ILE A 171 -11.53 8.17 -11.90
C ILE A 171 -11.85 8.46 -10.43
N TYR A 172 -11.08 7.87 -9.51
CA TYR A 172 -11.28 8.12 -8.08
C TYR A 172 -11.17 9.60 -7.71
N ILE A 173 -10.19 10.33 -8.25
CA ILE A 173 -10.00 11.77 -7.99
C ILE A 173 -11.13 12.60 -8.61
N GLU A 174 -11.56 12.27 -9.83
CA GLU A 174 -12.67 12.95 -10.53
C GLU A 174 -14.00 12.80 -9.78
N ASP A 175 -14.23 11.62 -9.18
CA ASP A 175 -15.42 11.32 -8.36
C ASP A 175 -15.40 11.98 -6.97
N LEU A 176 -14.25 12.54 -6.54
CA LEU A 176 -14.23 13.26 -5.27
C LEU A 176 -15.10 14.51 -5.39
N PRO A 177 -15.93 14.80 -4.37
CA PRO A 177 -16.62 16.08 -4.31
C PRO A 177 -15.59 17.18 -4.49
N GLN A 178 -15.80 18.06 -5.48
CA GLN A 178 -14.90 19.17 -5.74
C GLN A 178 -14.77 19.98 -4.45
N ILE A 179 -13.63 19.84 -3.78
CA ILE A 179 -13.34 20.58 -2.56
C ILE A 179 -13.08 22.00 -3.05
N GLU A 180 -13.97 22.93 -2.71
CA GLU A 180 -13.75 24.35 -2.98
C GLU A 180 -12.37 24.73 -2.41
N ARG A 181 -11.47 25.15 -3.31
CA ARG A 181 -10.11 25.60 -2.97
C ARG A 181 -10.14 26.99 -2.36
#